data_AF-A0A2U1P9T7-F1
#
_entry.id   AF-A0A2U1P9T7-F1
#
_cell.length_a   1.000
_cell.length_b   1.000
_cell.length_c   1.000
_cell.angle_alpha   90.00
_cell.angle_beta   90.00
_cell.angle_gamma   90.00
#
_symmetry.space_group_name_H-M   'P 1'
#
loop_
_entity.id
_entity.type
_entity.pdbx_description
1 polymer ?
#
loop_
_entity_poly.entity_id
_entity_poly.type
_entity_poly.pdbx_seq_one_letter_code
_entity_poly.pdbx_strand_id
1 'polypeptide(L)'
;MDSSNLFKIFLVFTVVSAFSIQATLGSIACENLNKDSCAFAVSSSGKRCVLEKGVRRSGEEVFVCSTSQIDTDKLTNWIETDECLEACGLNRNVLGISSDSLLETKFTQKLCTTQCYNGCPNIVDLYFNLAAGEGVYLPSLCQTQGDNKRRGMSEIRSSGFVAPGPVVPVKLMTDGSPIMAPSPAGFVAPGPVVPVKLMTDGSPFMAPSPAGSY
;
A
#
# COMPACT_ATOMS: atom_id res chain seq x y z
N MET A 1 16.62 59.86 -12.80
CA MET A 1 16.19 58.55 -13.33
C MET A 1 14.68 58.58 -13.40
N ASP A 2 14.09 58.54 -14.59
CA ASP A 2 12.65 58.77 -14.76
C ASP A 2 11.80 57.64 -14.17
N SER A 3 10.63 57.98 -13.62
CA SER A 3 9.65 57.04 -13.05
C SER A 3 9.25 55.93 -14.04
N SER A 4 9.22 56.25 -15.33
CA SER A 4 8.97 55.30 -16.42
C SER A 4 10.07 54.25 -16.58
N ASN A 5 11.33 54.62 -16.33
CA ASN A 5 12.46 53.69 -16.38
C ASN A 5 12.49 52.79 -15.14
N LEU A 6 12.05 53.29 -13.98
CA LEU A 6 11.91 52.50 -12.76
C LEU A 6 10.83 51.42 -12.90
N PHE A 7 9.67 51.76 -13.47
CA PHE A 7 8.59 50.79 -13.71
C PHE A 7 8.99 49.68 -14.69
N LYS A 8 9.73 50.02 -15.75
CA LYS A 8 10.27 49.04 -16.70
C LYS A 8 11.29 48.10 -16.05
N ILE A 9 12.17 48.61 -15.19
CA ILE A 9 13.14 47.79 -14.47
C ILE A 9 12.43 46.80 -13.53
N PHE A 10 11.38 47.25 -12.82
CA PHE A 10 10.56 46.37 -11.98
C PHE A 10 9.88 45.25 -12.79
N LEU A 11 9.31 45.59 -13.96
CA LEU A 11 8.62 44.61 -14.82
C LEU A 11 9.60 43.60 -15.43
N VAL A 12 10.80 44.03 -15.79
CA VAL A 12 11.86 43.11 -16.25
C VAL A 12 12.32 42.22 -15.10
N PHE A 13 12.47 42.76 -13.89
CA PHE A 13 12.90 41.97 -12.73
C PHE A 13 11.87 40.92 -12.31
N THR A 14 10.56 41.23 -12.39
CA THR A 14 9.49 40.25 -12.10
C THR A 14 9.40 39.15 -13.16
N VAL A 15 9.63 39.48 -14.43
CA VAL A 15 9.68 38.47 -15.50
C VAL A 15 10.92 37.58 -15.34
N VAL A 16 12.09 38.16 -15.06
CA VAL A 16 13.33 37.38 -14.86
C VAL A 16 13.26 36.51 -13.61
N SER A 17 12.66 36.99 -12.51
CA SER A 17 12.50 36.18 -11.29
C SER A 17 11.50 35.03 -11.46
N ALA A 18 10.42 35.24 -12.24
CA ALA A 18 9.49 34.17 -12.58
C ALA A 18 10.14 33.05 -13.42
N PHE A 19 11.14 33.38 -14.25
CA PHE A 19 11.91 32.41 -15.04
C PHE A 19 13.11 31.80 -14.32
N SER A 20 13.56 32.39 -13.20
CA SER A 20 14.75 31.95 -12.45
C SER A 20 14.48 30.81 -11.46
N ILE A 21 13.22 30.34 -11.34
CA ILE A 21 12.92 29.07 -10.67
C ILE A 21 13.12 27.92 -11.67
N GLN A 22 14.28 27.87 -12.34
CA GLN A 22 14.74 26.66 -12.99
C GLN A 22 15.51 25.87 -11.94
N ALA A 23 14.74 25.12 -11.15
CA ALA A 23 15.07 23.83 -10.58
C ALA A 23 16.58 23.50 -10.54
N THR A 24 17.26 23.92 -9.47
CA THR A 24 18.36 23.12 -8.92
C THR A 24 17.75 21.86 -8.28
N LEU A 25 17.07 21.02 -9.07
CA LEU A 25 16.63 19.71 -8.61
C LEU A 25 17.89 18.85 -8.53
N GLY A 26 18.57 18.93 -7.38
CA GLY A 26 19.51 17.89 -7.00
C GLY A 26 18.80 16.54 -7.11
N SER A 27 19.52 15.51 -7.55
CA SER A 27 18.99 14.16 -7.61
C SER A 27 18.43 13.75 -6.25
N ILE A 28 17.16 13.37 -6.19
CA ILE A 28 16.55 12.90 -4.96
C ILE A 28 17.15 11.52 -4.63
N ALA A 29 17.77 11.43 -3.46
CA ALA A 29 18.09 10.18 -2.79
C ALA A 29 17.26 10.14 -1.51
N CYS A 30 16.56 9.03 -1.26
CA CYS A 30 15.61 8.95 -0.15
C CYS A 30 16.31 9.18 1.19
N GLU A 31 17.54 8.69 1.34
CA GLU A 31 18.36 8.80 2.54
C GLU A 31 18.75 10.24 2.88
N ASN A 32 18.66 11.16 1.91
CA ASN A 32 18.93 12.59 2.10
C ASN A 32 17.67 13.41 2.42
N LEU A 33 16.48 12.80 2.39
CA LEU A 33 15.23 13.48 2.70
C LEU A 33 14.99 13.52 4.22
N ASN A 34 14.39 14.63 4.66
CA ASN A 34 13.92 14.76 6.02
C ASN A 34 12.50 14.20 6.17
N LYS A 35 11.99 14.18 7.40
CA LYS A 35 10.66 13.67 7.72
C LYS A 35 9.55 14.33 6.88
N ASP A 36 9.64 15.63 6.64
CA ASP A 36 8.59 16.41 5.98
C ASP A 36 8.58 16.28 4.45
N SER A 37 9.55 15.56 3.88
CA SER A 37 9.68 15.35 2.43
C SER A 37 9.79 13.88 2.03
N CYS A 38 10.02 12.97 2.97
CA CYS A 38 10.27 11.56 2.71
C CYS A 38 9.02 10.78 2.25
N ALA A 39 7.92 10.89 2.99
CA ALA A 39 6.75 10.05 2.75
C ALA A 39 6.21 10.27 1.32
N PHE A 40 6.09 9.18 0.57
CA PHE A 40 5.65 9.17 -0.83
C PHE A 40 6.55 9.95 -1.80
N ALA A 41 7.83 10.16 -1.48
CA ALA A 41 8.78 10.67 -2.47
C ALA A 41 9.22 9.56 -3.45
N VAL A 42 9.79 9.97 -4.57
CA VAL A 42 10.38 9.10 -5.59
C VAL A 42 11.78 9.60 -5.90
N SER A 43 12.76 8.70 -5.75
CA SER A 43 14.16 8.99 -6.00
C SER A 43 14.43 9.28 -7.47
N SER A 44 15.62 9.79 -7.75
CA SER A 44 16.17 9.93 -9.09
C SER A 44 16.24 8.60 -9.86
N SER A 45 16.36 7.47 -9.15
CA SER A 45 16.39 6.13 -9.74
C SER A 45 15.00 5.50 -9.92
N GLY A 46 13.92 6.27 -9.71
CA GLY A 46 12.54 5.79 -9.86
C GLY A 46 12.03 4.90 -8.73
N LYS A 47 12.75 4.81 -7.61
CA LYS A 47 12.35 4.03 -6.43
C LYS A 47 11.56 4.90 -5.46
N ARG A 48 10.48 4.37 -4.88
CA ARG A 48 9.73 5.10 -3.85
C ARG A 48 10.49 5.16 -2.54
N CYS A 49 10.39 6.28 -1.83
CA CYS A 49 10.93 6.46 -0.50
C CYS A 49 9.93 6.02 0.58
N VAL A 50 10.43 5.49 1.68
CA VAL A 50 9.63 5.05 2.83
C VAL A 50 10.13 5.72 4.10
N LEU A 51 9.19 6.28 4.86
CA LEU A 51 9.47 6.86 6.17
C LEU A 51 9.34 5.77 7.24
N GLU A 52 10.39 5.59 8.02
CA GLU A 52 10.47 4.63 9.11
C GLU A 52 10.66 5.36 10.44
N LYS A 53 10.11 4.78 11.50
CA LYS A 53 10.24 5.29 12.86
C LYS A 53 11.08 4.31 13.68
N GLY A 54 12.24 4.77 14.11
CA GLY A 54 13.10 4.09 15.08
C GLY A 54 12.99 4.72 16.46
N VAL A 55 13.55 4.04 17.46
CA VAL A 55 13.69 4.54 18.83
C VAL A 55 15.13 4.32 19.28
N ARG A 56 15.77 5.38 19.78
CA ARG A 56 17.14 5.31 20.32
C ARG A 56 17.13 4.64 21.69
N ARG A 57 18.31 4.23 22.16
CA ARG A 57 18.50 3.71 23.53
C ARG A 57 18.07 4.71 24.62
N SER A 58 18.04 6.01 24.31
CA SER A 58 17.53 7.08 25.18
C SER A 58 16.00 7.13 25.28
N GLY A 59 15.27 6.38 24.45
CA GLY A 59 13.81 6.48 24.30
C GLY A 59 13.37 7.57 23.31
N GLU A 60 14.30 8.30 22.69
CA GLU A 60 14.01 9.32 21.68
C GLU A 60 13.55 8.68 20.36
N GLU A 61 12.45 9.17 19.80
CA GLU A 61 11.95 8.78 18.49
C GLU A 61 12.80 9.40 17.38
N VAL A 62 13.21 8.59 16.41
CA VAL A 62 14.00 9.03 15.26
C VAL A 62 13.29 8.60 13.99
N PHE A 63 13.18 9.52 13.04
CA PHE A 63 12.63 9.23 11.73
C PHE A 63 13.78 9.03 10.74
N VAL A 64 13.71 7.94 9.97
CA VAL A 64 14.69 7.59 8.95
C VAL A 64 13.95 7.45 7.63
N CYS A 65 14.50 8.03 6.58
CA CYS A 65 14.00 7.85 5.23
C CYS A 65 14.87 6.86 4.49
N SER A 66 14.24 5.85 3.89
CA SER A 66 14.92 4.74 3.22
C SER A 66 14.37 4.57 1.81
N THR A 67 15.20 4.09 0.88
CA THR A 67 14.71 3.69 -0.45
C THR A 67 13.97 2.35 -0.36
N SER A 68 12.72 2.31 -0.81
CA SER A 68 11.93 1.07 -0.89
C SER A 68 12.26 0.26 -2.14
N GLN A 69 11.80 -0.99 -2.20
CA GLN A 69 11.94 -1.83 -3.39
C GLN A 69 10.83 -1.58 -4.44
N ILE A 70 9.90 -0.67 -4.16
CA ILE A 70 8.77 -0.39 -5.04
C ILE A 70 9.20 0.61 -6.09
N ASP A 71 9.26 0.15 -7.33
CA ASP A 71 9.55 0.96 -8.51
C ASP A 71 8.37 1.81 -8.94
N THR A 72 8.67 2.84 -9.71
CA THR A 72 7.70 3.64 -10.46
C THR A 72 8.08 3.61 -11.92
N ASP A 73 7.09 3.41 -12.79
CA ASP A 73 7.36 3.22 -14.23
C ASP A 73 7.70 4.52 -14.96
N LYS A 74 7.25 5.67 -14.41
CA LYS A 74 7.23 6.94 -15.16
C LYS A 74 7.66 8.17 -14.35
N LEU A 75 7.87 8.02 -13.05
CA LEU A 75 8.14 9.14 -12.14
C LEU A 75 9.56 9.02 -11.60
N THR A 76 10.29 10.13 -11.61
CA THR A 76 11.62 10.21 -11.00
C THR A 76 11.79 11.59 -10.41
N ASN A 77 12.53 11.72 -9.32
CA ASN A 77 12.73 13.01 -8.63
C ASN A 77 11.40 13.70 -8.30
N TRP A 78 10.48 12.98 -7.66
CA TRP A 78 9.14 13.48 -7.34
C TRP A 78 8.91 13.55 -5.84
N ILE A 79 8.29 14.64 -5.38
CA ILE A 79 7.77 14.78 -4.01
C ILE A 79 6.37 15.36 -4.16
N GLU A 80 5.35 14.61 -3.70
CA GLU A 80 3.97 15.11 -3.72
C GLU A 80 3.83 16.36 -2.85
N THR A 81 2.89 17.26 -3.16
CA THR A 81 2.65 18.44 -2.33
C THR A 81 1.74 18.13 -1.14
N ASP A 82 1.68 19.02 -0.16
CA ASP A 82 0.81 18.83 1.01
C ASP A 82 -0.67 18.85 0.61
N GLU A 83 -1.05 19.70 -0.36
CA GLU A 83 -2.42 19.75 -0.89
C GLU A 83 -2.81 18.43 -1.55
N CYS A 84 -1.87 17.81 -2.27
CA CYS A 84 -2.07 16.50 -2.86
C CYS A 84 -2.30 15.44 -1.77
N LEU A 85 -1.42 15.38 -0.76
CA LEU A 85 -1.58 14.43 0.34
C LEU A 85 -2.92 14.62 1.06
N GLU A 86 -3.30 15.86 1.36
CA GLU A 86 -4.58 16.17 2.02
C GLU A 86 -5.80 15.76 1.17
N ALA A 87 -5.75 16.00 -0.15
CA ALA A 87 -6.79 15.57 -1.08
C ALA A 87 -6.98 14.05 -1.04
N CYS A 88 -5.89 13.29 -0.90
CA CYS A 88 -5.90 11.83 -0.78
C CYS A 88 -6.13 11.31 0.65
N GLY A 89 -6.26 12.17 1.66
CA GLY A 89 -6.41 11.75 3.05
C GLY A 89 -5.11 11.23 3.69
N LEU A 90 -3.96 11.67 3.18
CA LEU A 90 -2.61 11.32 3.61
C LEU A 90 -1.92 12.52 4.26
N ASN A 91 -0.74 12.29 4.84
CA ASN A 91 0.14 13.33 5.37
C ASN A 91 1.61 12.87 5.39
N ARG A 92 2.53 13.78 5.71
CA ARG A 92 3.98 13.51 5.75
C ARG A 92 4.44 12.55 6.85
N ASN A 93 3.60 12.29 7.84
CA ASN A 93 3.94 11.44 8.98
C ASN A 93 3.54 9.98 8.76
N VAL A 94 3.00 9.63 7.58
CA VAL A 94 2.68 8.25 7.25
C VAL A 94 3.97 7.43 7.23
N LEU A 95 3.95 6.34 7.99
CA LEU A 95 5.07 5.41 8.11
C LEU A 95 4.81 4.21 7.22
N GLY A 96 5.86 3.73 6.58
CA GLY A 96 5.75 2.56 5.72
C GLY A 96 4.94 2.81 4.45
N ILE A 97 4.76 1.73 3.70
CA ILE A 97 3.84 1.63 2.56
C ILE A 97 3.07 0.34 2.78
N SER A 98 1.74 0.41 2.88
CA SER A 98 0.89 -0.77 3.03
C SER A 98 -0.39 -0.62 2.22
N SER A 99 -0.95 -1.76 1.81
CA SER A 99 -2.23 -1.84 1.13
C SER A 99 -3.41 -1.84 2.10
N ASP A 100 -3.19 -2.12 3.39
CA ASP A 100 -4.22 -2.16 4.45
C ASP A 100 -5.08 -0.89 4.49
N SER A 101 -4.51 0.28 4.17
CA SER A 101 -5.26 1.54 4.13
C SER A 101 -6.43 1.49 3.13
N LEU A 102 -6.37 0.67 2.07
CA LEU A 102 -7.48 0.49 1.12
C LEU A 102 -8.72 -0.16 1.74
N LEU A 103 -8.56 -0.86 2.87
CA LEU A 103 -9.66 -1.40 3.66
C LEU A 103 -10.35 -0.33 4.51
N GLU A 104 -9.70 0.82 4.74
CA GLU A 104 -10.28 1.93 5.48
C GLU A 104 -11.20 2.77 4.59
N THR A 105 -12.50 2.66 4.83
CA THR A 105 -13.54 3.40 4.08
C THR A 105 -13.24 4.89 3.92
N LYS A 106 -12.72 5.56 4.97
CA LYS A 106 -12.42 7.00 4.93
C LYS A 106 -11.26 7.34 3.99
N PHE A 107 -10.20 6.54 4.02
CA PHE A 107 -9.06 6.71 3.14
C PHE A 107 -9.48 6.48 1.69
N THR A 108 -10.13 5.35 1.41
CA THR A 108 -10.58 5.02 0.06
C THR A 108 -11.53 6.09 -0.50
N GLN A 109 -12.41 6.66 0.33
CA GLN A 109 -13.29 7.76 -0.10
C GLN A 109 -12.51 8.99 -0.56
N LYS A 110 -11.42 9.32 0.14
CA LYS A 110 -10.53 10.45 -0.19
C LYS A 110 -9.67 10.14 -1.42
N LEU A 111 -9.06 8.95 -1.47
CA LEU A 111 -8.29 8.45 -2.61
C LEU A 111 -9.10 8.49 -3.91
N CYS A 112 -10.38 8.13 -3.85
CA CYS A 112 -11.28 8.09 -5.00
C CYS A 112 -11.95 9.44 -5.32
N THR A 113 -11.62 10.53 -4.62
CA THR A 113 -12.07 11.87 -5.02
C THR A 113 -11.37 12.31 -6.31
N THR A 114 -12.03 13.15 -7.11
CA THR A 114 -11.43 13.70 -8.34
C THR A 114 -10.17 14.52 -8.07
N GLN A 115 -10.08 15.14 -6.90
CA GLN A 115 -8.93 15.95 -6.47
C GLN A 115 -7.69 15.06 -6.28
N CYS A 116 -7.82 13.94 -5.58
CA CYS A 116 -6.72 12.99 -5.43
C CYS A 116 -6.46 12.23 -6.74
N TYR A 117 -7.50 11.60 -7.29
CA TYR A 117 -7.37 10.66 -8.40
C TYR A 117 -6.76 11.26 -9.67
N ASN A 118 -7.01 12.56 -9.91
CA ASN A 118 -6.45 13.28 -11.06
C ASN A 118 -5.31 14.25 -10.68
N GLY A 119 -5.13 14.56 -9.40
CA GLY A 119 -4.17 15.56 -8.92
C GLY A 119 -2.89 14.99 -8.34
N CYS A 120 -2.87 13.69 -8.00
CA CYS A 120 -1.80 13.05 -7.25
C CYS A 120 -1.26 11.81 -7.97
N PRO A 121 -0.48 12.00 -9.04
CA PRO A 121 -0.08 10.89 -9.90
C PRO A 121 0.75 9.82 -9.18
N ASN A 122 1.63 10.20 -8.24
CA ASN A 122 2.44 9.20 -7.52
C ASN A 122 1.60 8.43 -6.49
N ILE A 123 0.70 9.11 -5.77
CA ILE A 123 -0.20 8.44 -4.80
C ILE A 123 -1.12 7.45 -5.52
N VAL A 124 -1.76 7.89 -6.60
CA VAL A 124 -2.71 7.04 -7.35
C VAL A 124 -1.99 5.86 -7.96
N ASP A 125 -0.82 6.07 -8.57
CA ASP A 125 -0.01 4.97 -9.10
C ASP A 125 0.41 3.98 -8.01
N LEU A 126 0.77 4.46 -6.81
CA LEU A 126 1.14 3.60 -5.70
C LEU A 126 -0.01 2.70 -5.29
N TYR A 127 -1.17 3.29 -4.98
CA TYR A 127 -2.31 2.51 -4.50
C TYR A 127 -2.96 1.67 -5.60
N PHE A 128 -2.84 2.07 -6.87
CA PHE A 128 -3.26 1.25 -7.99
C PHE A 128 -2.46 -0.05 -8.05
N ASN A 129 -1.13 0.05 -7.93
CA ASN A 129 -0.24 -1.11 -7.95
C ASN A 129 -0.38 -1.97 -6.69
N LEU A 130 -0.55 -1.35 -5.51
CA LEU A 130 -0.83 -2.09 -4.27
C LEU A 130 -2.15 -2.87 -4.36
N ALA A 131 -3.23 -2.23 -4.82
CA ALA A 131 -4.52 -2.90 -5.01
C ALA A 131 -4.40 -4.06 -6.01
N ALA A 132 -3.69 -3.86 -7.12
CA ALA A 132 -3.46 -4.91 -8.10
C ALA A 132 -2.67 -6.09 -7.51
N GLY A 133 -1.70 -5.81 -6.64
CA GLY A 133 -0.97 -6.83 -5.87
C GLY A 133 -1.87 -7.64 -4.92
N GLU A 134 -2.96 -7.05 -4.43
CA GLU A 134 -4.00 -7.73 -3.64
C GLU A 134 -5.09 -8.40 -4.50
N GLY A 135 -4.98 -8.33 -5.83
CA GLY A 135 -6.00 -8.85 -6.75
C GLY A 135 -7.25 -7.98 -6.88
N VAL A 136 -7.19 -6.72 -6.46
CA VAL A 136 -8.27 -5.74 -6.54
C VAL A 136 -7.96 -4.70 -7.61
N TYR A 137 -8.96 -4.32 -8.40
CA TYR A 137 -8.81 -3.24 -9.37
C TYR A 137 -9.25 -1.91 -8.77
N LEU A 138 -8.32 -0.99 -8.50
CA LEU A 138 -8.60 0.29 -7.83
C LEU A 138 -9.75 1.09 -8.47
N PRO A 139 -9.87 1.22 -9.80
CA PRO A 139 -11.00 1.93 -10.41
C PRO A 139 -12.36 1.29 -10.09
N SER A 140 -12.44 -0.05 -10.01
CA SER A 140 -13.66 -0.73 -9.60
C SER A 140 -13.98 -0.47 -8.12
N LEU A 141 -12.96 -0.42 -7.26
CA LEU A 141 -13.10 -0.06 -5.85
C LEU A 141 -13.69 1.36 -5.72
N CYS A 142 -13.16 2.32 -6.46
CA CYS A 142 -13.67 3.69 -6.49
C CYS A 142 -15.10 3.82 -7.01
N GLN A 143 -15.49 3.01 -8.01
CA GLN A 143 -16.85 3.01 -8.54
C GLN A 143 -17.86 2.52 -7.50
N THR A 144 -17.55 1.42 -6.79
CA THR A 144 -18.42 0.88 -5.73
C THR A 144 -18.64 1.87 -4.59
N GLN A 145 -17.70 2.80 -4.37
CA GLN A 145 -17.81 3.79 -3.32
C GLN A 145 -18.63 5.03 -3.73
N GLY A 146 -18.58 5.41 -5.02
CA GLY A 146 -19.45 6.44 -5.59
C GLY A 146 -20.94 6.08 -5.51
N ASP A 147 -21.26 4.80 -5.73
CA ASP A 147 -22.62 4.26 -5.61
C ASP A 147 -23.05 4.07 -4.13
N ASN A 148 -22.09 3.95 -3.21
CA ASN A 148 -22.30 3.74 -1.78
C ASN A 148 -22.46 5.02 -0.94
N LYS A 149 -22.73 6.19 -1.55
CA LYS A 149 -23.19 7.37 -0.79
C LYS A 149 -24.49 7.10 0.01
N ARG A 150 -25.16 5.95 -0.19
CA ARG A 150 -26.36 5.52 0.55
C ARG A 150 -26.21 4.29 1.48
N ARG A 151 -25.05 3.62 1.57
CA ARG A 151 -24.96 2.38 2.36
C ARG A 151 -23.85 2.43 3.41
N GLY A 152 -24.16 3.10 4.52
CA GLY A 152 -23.54 2.77 5.79
C GLY A 152 -24.11 1.45 6.30
N MET A 153 -23.50 0.32 5.95
CA MET A 153 -23.40 -0.90 6.76
C MET A 153 -22.58 -1.94 5.95
N SER A 154 -21.44 -2.36 6.49
CA SER A 154 -20.67 -3.48 5.96
C SER A 154 -21.45 -4.78 6.17
N GLU A 155 -21.93 -5.41 5.09
CA GLU A 155 -22.26 -6.84 5.13
C GLU A 155 -20.98 -7.63 4.86
N ILE A 156 -20.40 -8.21 5.91
CA ILE A 156 -19.45 -9.31 5.76
C ILE A 156 -20.28 -10.53 5.30
N ARG A 157 -20.34 -10.77 3.99
CA ARG A 157 -20.90 -12.02 3.45
C ARG A 157 -19.80 -13.09 3.44
N SER A 158 -19.73 -13.84 4.53
CA SER A 158 -19.13 -15.17 4.51
C SER A 158 -20.09 -16.11 3.78
N SER A 159 -19.81 -16.40 2.50
CA SER A 159 -20.61 -17.34 1.72
C SER A 159 -20.29 -18.77 2.12
N GLY A 160 -20.92 -19.25 3.20
CA GLY A 160 -21.15 -20.67 3.41
C GLY A 160 -22.19 -21.18 2.42
N PHE A 161 -21.75 -21.64 1.26
CA PHE A 161 -22.61 -22.29 0.28
C PHE A 161 -22.98 -23.69 0.80
N VAL A 162 -24.17 -23.84 1.37
CA VAL A 162 -24.78 -25.15 1.63
C VAL A 162 -25.95 -25.30 0.67
N ALA A 163 -25.81 -26.24 -0.28
CA ALA A 163 -26.84 -26.57 -1.24
C ALA A 163 -28.13 -27.07 -0.53
N PRO A 164 -29.33 -26.74 -1.02
CA PRO A 164 -30.56 -27.29 -0.49
C PRO A 164 -30.63 -28.79 -0.77
N GLY A 165 -30.61 -29.61 0.27
CA GLY A 165 -30.84 -31.05 0.16
C GLY A 165 -32.28 -31.35 -0.29
N PRO A 166 -32.54 -32.48 -0.98
CA PRO A 166 -33.87 -32.80 -1.50
C PRO A 166 -34.87 -33.03 -0.37
N VAL A 167 -36.02 -32.34 -0.43
CA VAL A 167 -37.17 -32.60 0.44
C VAL A 167 -37.90 -33.86 -0.03
N VAL A 168 -37.79 -34.95 0.74
CA VAL A 168 -38.66 -36.11 0.60
C VAL A 168 -39.83 -36.01 1.59
N PRO A 169 -41.09 -36.15 1.16
CA PRO A 169 -42.23 -36.09 2.05
C PRO A 169 -42.39 -37.44 2.75
N VAL A 170 -42.03 -37.52 4.03
CA VAL A 170 -42.28 -38.74 4.82
C VAL A 170 -43.66 -38.63 5.48
N LYS A 171 -44.56 -39.48 5.00
CA LYS A 171 -45.91 -39.72 5.52
C LYS A 171 -45.82 -40.31 6.93
N LEU A 172 -46.55 -39.69 7.85
CA LEU A 172 -46.71 -40.11 9.24
C LEU A 172 -47.40 -41.49 9.30
N MET A 173 -46.74 -42.50 9.86
CA MET A 173 -47.40 -43.68 10.42
C MET A 173 -46.75 -44.04 11.75
N THR A 174 -47.60 -44.00 12.76
CA THR A 174 -47.43 -44.45 14.14
C THR A 174 -47.15 -45.95 14.18
N ASP A 175 -46.15 -46.37 14.97
CA ASP A 175 -46.20 -47.43 16.00
C ASP A 175 -44.89 -48.25 16.11
N GLY A 176 -44.42 -48.46 17.35
CA GLY A 176 -43.54 -49.57 17.78
C GLY A 176 -42.02 -49.56 17.51
N SER A 177 -41.24 -49.11 18.51
CA SER A 177 -39.86 -49.54 18.86
C SER A 177 -38.64 -49.16 17.99
N PRO A 178 -37.43 -48.98 18.58
CA PRO A 178 -36.26 -48.45 17.88
C PRO A 178 -35.50 -49.56 17.13
N ILE A 179 -35.36 -49.41 15.81
CA ILE A 179 -34.42 -50.20 15.00
C ILE A 179 -33.22 -49.30 14.67
N MET A 180 -32.04 -49.79 15.02
CA MET A 180 -30.73 -49.16 14.83
C MET A 180 -30.46 -48.84 13.36
N ALA A 181 -29.87 -47.66 13.12
CA ALA A 181 -29.50 -47.18 11.80
C ALA A 181 -28.36 -48.00 11.15
N PRO A 182 -28.35 -48.16 9.82
CA PRO A 182 -27.17 -48.64 9.11
C PRO A 182 -26.08 -47.55 9.11
N SER A 183 -24.85 -47.94 9.43
CA SER A 183 -23.66 -47.09 9.27
C SER A 183 -23.43 -46.74 7.80
N PRO A 184 -23.13 -45.48 7.45
CA PRO A 184 -22.51 -45.14 6.19
C PRO A 184 -21.04 -45.54 6.21
N ALA A 185 -20.66 -46.40 5.26
CA ALA A 185 -19.28 -46.66 4.91
C ALA A 185 -18.61 -45.39 4.36
N GLY A 186 -17.32 -45.23 4.70
CA GLY A 186 -16.37 -44.49 3.86
C GLY A 186 -16.08 -43.03 4.24
N PHE A 187 -15.72 -42.77 5.50
CA PHE A 187 -14.85 -41.62 5.81
C PHE A 187 -13.43 -42.14 6.00
N VAL A 188 -12.57 -41.94 5.00
CA VAL A 188 -11.12 -42.14 5.17
C VAL A 188 -10.62 -40.93 5.96
N ALA A 189 -10.25 -41.17 7.22
CA ALA A 189 -9.57 -40.17 8.03
C ALA A 189 -8.21 -39.82 7.39
N PRO A 190 -7.76 -38.55 7.39
CA PRO A 190 -6.36 -38.25 7.19
C PRO A 190 -5.56 -38.92 8.32
N GLY A 191 -4.53 -39.69 7.94
CA GLY A 191 -3.67 -40.38 8.90
C GLY A 191 -2.91 -39.42 9.83
N PRO A 192 -2.21 -39.94 10.85
CA PRO A 192 -1.45 -39.14 11.79
C PRO A 192 -0.36 -38.36 11.06
N VAL A 193 -0.26 -37.06 11.34
CA VAL A 193 0.85 -36.23 10.88
C VAL A 193 2.12 -36.74 11.55
N VAL A 194 2.98 -37.38 10.78
CA VAL A 194 4.33 -37.74 11.22
C VAL A 194 5.13 -36.44 11.31
N PRO A 195 5.84 -36.14 12.41
CA PRO A 195 6.71 -34.97 12.45
C PRO A 195 7.81 -35.13 11.40
N VAL A 196 7.88 -34.17 10.48
CA VAL A 196 8.98 -34.06 9.51
C VAL A 196 10.27 -33.86 10.30
N LYS A 197 11.15 -34.85 10.24
CA LYS A 197 12.49 -34.77 10.79
C LYS A 197 13.28 -33.75 9.98
N LEU A 198 13.68 -32.66 10.63
CA LEU A 198 14.53 -31.61 10.09
C LEU A 198 15.88 -32.24 9.67
N MET A 199 16.08 -32.48 8.38
CA MET A 199 17.39 -32.76 7.81
C MET A 199 18.10 -31.42 7.64
N THR A 200 19.01 -31.15 8.57
CA THR A 200 20.02 -30.10 8.44
C THR A 200 21.06 -30.55 7.42
N ASP A 201 20.94 -30.12 6.17
CA ASP A 201 22.09 -30.13 5.26
C ASP A 201 22.89 -28.85 5.49
N GLY A 202 23.97 -29.01 6.24
CA GLY A 202 25.02 -28.01 6.34
C GLY A 202 25.82 -27.99 5.05
N SER A 203 25.74 -26.87 4.32
CA SER A 203 26.78 -26.49 3.37
C SER A 203 27.71 -25.48 4.04
N PRO A 204 29.05 -25.69 4.05
CA PRO A 204 29.98 -24.78 4.70
C PRO A 204 30.15 -23.48 3.91
N PHE A 205 30.11 -22.38 4.65
CA PHE A 205 30.58 -21.06 4.26
C PHE A 205 32.07 -21.15 3.86
N MET A 206 32.40 -20.85 2.60
CA MET A 206 33.78 -20.70 2.15
C MET A 206 34.29 -19.32 2.62
N ALA A 207 35.28 -19.31 3.52
CA ALA A 207 35.98 -18.10 3.94
C ALA A 207 36.98 -17.63 2.85
N PRO A 208 37.18 -16.33 2.64
CA PRO A 208 38.26 -15.83 1.80
C PRO A 208 39.63 -15.97 2.50
N SER A 209 40.62 -16.40 1.72
CA SER A 209 42.01 -16.62 2.13
C SER A 209 42.74 -15.30 2.45
N PRO A 210 43.64 -15.25 3.45
CA PRO A 210 44.45 -14.06 3.71
C PRO A 210 45.61 -13.98 2.71
N ALA A 211 45.78 -12.81 2.10
CA ALA A 211 46.97 -12.48 1.31
C ALA A 211 48.21 -12.54 2.22
N GLY A 212 49.15 -13.41 1.84
CA GLY A 212 50.45 -13.53 2.48
C GLY A 212 51.37 -12.37 2.10
N SER A 213 52.15 -11.95 3.08
CA SER A 213 53.27 -11.02 2.97
C SER A 213 54.49 -11.70 2.34
N TYR A 214 55.15 -11.00 1.44
CA TYR A 214 56.60 -10.98 1.23
C TYR A 214 57.01 -9.55 0.89
#